data_AF-A0A5K1FV95-F1
#
_entry.id   AF-A0A5K1FV95-F1
#
_cell.length_a   1.000
_cell.length_b   1.000
_cell.length_c   1.000
_cell.angle_alpha   90.00
_cell.angle_beta   90.00
_cell.angle_gamma   90.00
#
_symmetry.space_group_name_H-M   'P 1'
#
loop_
_entity.id
_entity.type
_entity.pdbx_description
1 polymer ?
#
loop_
_entity_poly.entity_id
_entity_poly.type
_entity_poly.pdbx_seq_one_letter_code
_entity_poly.pdbx_strand_id
1 'polypeptide(L)' 'LVLANPGQKVIYKFDESKLNEMIGNDNMFLSVAEAVRTCSSKAKYEI' A
#
# COMPACT_ATOMS: atom_id res chain seq x y z
N LEU A 1 0.84 -2.87 6.54
CA LEU A 1 0.45 -1.48 6.20
C LEU A 1 0.28 -1.42 4.68
N VAL A 2 -0.77 -0.76 4.17
CA VAL A 2 -0.99 -0.57 2.73
C VAL A 2 -1.26 0.90 2.43
N LEU A 3 -0.79 1.41 1.29
CA LEU A 3 -1.08 2.76 0.81
C LEU A 3 -2.05 2.67 -0.37
N ALA A 4 -3.19 3.36 -0.27
CA ALA A 4 -4.26 3.29 -1.26
C ALA A 4 -4.52 4.65 -1.91
N ASN A 5 -4.61 4.66 -3.24
CA ASN A 5 -4.87 5.81 -4.10
C ASN A 5 -4.01 7.06 -3.76
N PRO A 6 -2.67 6.93 -3.66
CA PRO A 6 -1.83 8.10 -3.45
C PRO A 6 -1.79 8.96 -4.72
N GLY A 7 -1.84 10.28 -4.53
CA GLY A 7 -1.55 11.22 -5.61
C GLY A 7 -0.07 11.21 -5.99
N GLN A 8 0.27 11.66 -7.20
CA GLN A 8 1.65 11.67 -7.71
C GLN A 8 2.67 12.29 -6.75
N LYS A 9 2.33 13.41 -6.11
CA LYS A 9 3.23 14.08 -5.14
C LYS A 9 3.60 13.20 -3.95
N VAL A 10 2.71 12.30 -3.53
CA VAL A 10 2.97 11.34 -2.44
C VAL A 10 3.85 10.21 -2.94
N ILE A 11 3.60 9.70 -4.14
CA ILE A 11 4.39 8.64 -4.78
C ILE A 11 5.87 9.07 -4.90
N TYR A 12 6.12 10.27 -5.42
CA TYR A 12 7.50 10.79 -5.56
C TYR A 12 8.22 10.89 -4.21
N LYS A 13 7.54 11.40 -3.18
CA LYS A 13 8.14 11.49 -1.84
C LYS A 13 8.42 10.12 -1.23
N PHE A 14 7.56 9.14 -1.47
CA PHE A 14 7.74 7.77 -0.98
C PHE A 14 8.94 7.08 -1.63
N ASP A 15 9.17 7.36 -2.91
CA ASP A 15 10.35 6.90 -3.65
C ASP A 15 11.64 7.56 -3.13
N GLU A 16 11.67 8.90 -3.04
CA GLU A 16 12.84 9.66 -2.55
C GLU A 16 13.25 9.27 -1.12
N SER A 17 12.28 8.99 -0.26
CA SER A 17 12.51 8.63 1.15
C SER A 17 12.77 7.14 1.37
N LYS A 18 12.71 6.32 0.31
CA LYS A 18 12.77 4.85 0.40
C LYS A 18 11.72 4.22 1.31
N LEU A 19 10.64 4.95 1.61
CA LEU A 19 9.54 4.44 2.42
C LEU A 19 8.84 3.26 1.72
N ASN A 20 8.84 3.22 0.39
CA ASN A 20 8.35 2.07 -0.39
C ASN A 20 9.04 0.76 -0.01
N GLU A 21 10.35 0.80 0.20
CA GLU A 21 11.13 -0.37 0.62
C GLU A 21 10.75 -0.82 2.04
N MET A 22 10.42 0.15 2.93
CA MET A 22 10.04 -0.14 4.32
C MET A 22 8.62 -0.71 4.44
N ILE A 23 7.67 -0.22 3.65
CA ILE A 23 6.30 -0.75 3.65
C ILE A 23 6.17 -2.02 2.80
N GLY A 24 7.13 -2.30 1.92
CA GLY A 24 7.09 -3.34 0.90
C GLY A 24 6.55 -2.80 -0.42
N ASN A 25 7.31 -3.00 -1.50
CA ASN A 25 7.02 -2.45 -2.83
C ASN A 25 5.65 -2.88 -3.38
N ASP A 26 5.13 -4.02 -2.92
CA ASP A 26 3.83 -4.57 -3.36
C ASP A 26 2.64 -4.11 -2.51
N ASN A 27 2.84 -3.14 -1.60
CA ASN A 27 1.80 -2.64 -0.69
C ASN A 27 1.26 -1.24 -1.06
N MET A 28 1.54 -0.75 -2.28
CA MET A 28 0.98 0.49 -2.82
C MET A 28 -0.01 0.20 -3.95
N PHE A 29 -1.24 0.67 -3.81
CA PHE A 29 -2.33 0.43 -4.75
C PHE A 29 -2.92 1.74 -5.25
N LEU A 30 -3.18 1.86 -6.55
CA LEU A 30 -3.81 3.04 -7.13
C LEU A 30 -5.34 3.05 -6.93
N SER A 31 -5.93 1.91 -6.60
CA SER A 31 -7.35 1.77 -6.28
C SER A 31 -7.57 1.37 -4.82
N VAL A 32 -8.48 2.07 -4.15
CA VAL A 32 -8.91 1.70 -2.80
C VAL A 32 -9.52 0.29 -2.78
N ALA A 33 -10.29 -0.07 -3.81
CA ALA A 33 -10.91 -1.39 -3.89
C ALA A 33 -9.86 -2.51 -3.96
N GLU A 34 -8.72 -2.27 -4.59
CA GLU A 34 -7.61 -3.21 -4.67
C GLU A 34 -6.90 -3.36 -3.32
N ALA A 35 -6.60 -2.24 -2.66
CA ALA A 35 -6.02 -2.25 -1.32
C ALA A 35 -6.90 -3.03 -0.32
N VAL A 36 -8.23 -2.83 -0.37
CA VAL A 36 -9.18 -3.52 0.49
C VAL A 36 -9.15 -5.03 0.27
N ARG A 37 -9.12 -5.51 -1.00
CA ARG A 37 -9.05 -6.95 -1.29
C ARG A 37 -7.82 -7.61 -0.66
N THR A 38 -6.67 -6.94 -0.71
CA THR A 38 -5.42 -7.41 -0.09
C THR A 38 -5.55 -7.52 1.44
N CYS A 39 -6.25 -6.59 2.07
CA CYS A 39 -6.51 -6.62 3.52
C CYS A 39 -7.55 -7.69 3.91
N SER A 40 -8.61 -7.86 3.11
CA SER A 40 -9.67 -8.84 3.39
C SER A 40 -9.20 -10.29 3.29
N SER A 41 -8.20 -10.58 2.45
CA SER A 41 -7.56 -11.90 2.37
C SER A 41 -6.72 -12.22 3.62
N LYS A 42 -5.99 -11.22 4.15
CA LYS A 42 -5.11 -11.39 5.33
C LYS A 42 -5.88 -11.39 6.65
N ALA A 43 -7.04 -10.73 6.73
CA ALA A 43 -7.89 -10.71 7.92
C ALA A 43 -8.51 -12.08 8.29
N LYS A 44 -8.44 -13.09 7.40
CA LYS A 44 -8.95 -14.44 7.69
C LYS A 44 -8.00 -15.30 8.54
N TYR A 45 -6.76 -14.86 8.77
CA TYR A 45 -5.74 -15.62 9.52
C TYR A 45 -5.45 -15.05 10.92
N GLU A 46 -6.32 -14.17 11.45
CA GLU A 46 -6.30 -13.77 12.86
C GLU A 46 -7.36 -14.57 13.64
N ILE A 47 -7.01 -15.79 14.07
CA ILE A 47 -7.73 -16.58 15.10
C ILE A 47 -6.69 -17.15 16.06
#